data_AF-A0A9D0IJB3-F1
#
_entry.id   AF-A0A9D0IJB3-F1
#
_cell.length_a   1.000
_cell.length_b   1.000
_cell.length_c   1.000
_cell.angle_alpha   90.00
_cell.angle_beta   90.00
_cell.angle_gamma   90.00
#
_symmetry.space_group_name_H-M   'P 1'
#
loop_
_entity.id
_entity.type
_entity.pdbx_description
1 polymer ?
#
loop_
_entity_poly.entity_id
_entity_poly.type
_entity_poly.pdbx_seq_one_letter_code
_entity_poly.pdbx_strand_id
1 'polypeptide(L)'
;ISRYLDFVLTLFFAFGVAFEIPVAVVLLVWTGAVQPKTLRDKRPYVIVGVFVIGMLLTPPDIISQTMLAVPMWLLFEIGVFMGERFAPKRDEEDSNDSGHGEYEPPTDEEMEAELDRIEAEEDGHRPE
;
A
#
# COMPACT_ATOMS: atom_id res chain seq x y z
N ILE A 1 -11.52 0.60 -37.17
CA ILE A 1 -10.04 0.46 -37.12
C ILE A 1 -9.41 1.54 -36.24
N SER A 2 -9.70 2.84 -36.42
CA SER A 2 -9.16 3.91 -35.56
C SER A 2 -9.45 3.71 -34.06
N ARG A 3 -10.69 3.39 -33.67
CA ARG A 3 -11.04 3.13 -32.25
C ARG A 3 -10.21 2.02 -31.58
N TYR A 4 -9.82 1.00 -32.33
CA TYR A 4 -8.98 -0.09 -31.82
C TYR A 4 -7.52 0.34 -31.70
N LEU A 5 -7.01 1.05 -32.72
CA LEU A 5 -5.66 1.63 -32.67
C LEU A 5 -5.53 2.64 -31.53
N ASP A 6 -6.50 3.54 -31.36
CA ASP A 6 -6.50 4.53 -30.27
C ASP A 6 -6.50 3.84 -28.90
N PHE A 7 -7.33 2.81 -28.74
CA PHE A 7 -7.36 2.00 -27.51
C PHE A 7 -5.99 1.33 -27.23
N VAL A 8 -5.41 0.67 -28.23
CA VAL A 8 -4.12 -0.03 -28.10
C VAL A 8 -2.97 0.97 -27.85
N LEU A 9 -2.98 2.15 -28.48
CA LEU A 9 -2.00 3.21 -28.25
C LEU A 9 -2.08 3.77 -26.83
N THR A 10 -3.28 4.02 -26.33
CA THR A 10 -3.50 4.45 -24.94
C THR A 10 -3.04 3.38 -23.95
N LEU A 11 -3.30 2.10 -24.22
CA LEU A 11 -2.82 0.98 -23.42
C LEU A 11 -1.29 0.89 -23.41
N PHE A 12 -0.64 1.00 -24.58
CA PHE A 12 0.81 1.02 -24.68
C PHE A 12 1.44 2.20 -23.94
N PHE A 13 0.81 3.37 -24.00
CA PHE A 13 1.28 4.54 -23.26
C PHE A 13 1.19 4.31 -21.74
N ALA A 14 0.06 3.80 -21.25
CA ALA A 14 -0.10 3.47 -19.83
C ALA A 14 0.89 2.41 -19.36
N PHE A 15 1.13 1.37 -20.16
CA PHE A 15 2.18 0.40 -19.88
C PHE A 15 3.57 1.03 -19.85
N GLY A 16 3.90 1.89 -20.82
CA GLY A 16 5.17 2.62 -20.85
C GLY A 16 5.41 3.42 -19.58
N VAL A 17 4.37 4.11 -19.07
CA VAL A 17 4.44 4.81 -17.79
C VAL A 17 4.57 3.83 -16.62
N ALA A 18 3.89 2.68 -16.66
CA ALA A 18 4.01 1.67 -15.60
C ALA A 18 5.41 1.03 -15.50
N PHE A 19 6.19 1.01 -16.58
CA PHE A 19 7.60 0.57 -16.54
C PHE A 19 8.50 1.49 -15.68
N GLU A 20 8.05 2.70 -15.35
CA GLU A 20 8.74 3.59 -14.40
C GLU A 20 8.55 3.11 -12.94
N ILE A 21 7.46 2.39 -12.64
CA ILE A 21 7.14 1.93 -11.28
C ILE A 21 8.29 1.07 -10.68
N PRO A 22 8.84 0.05 -11.38
CA PRO A 22 9.99 -0.69 -10.88
C PRO A 22 11.18 0.20 -10.51
N VAL A 23 11.51 1.18 -11.37
CA VAL A 23 12.64 2.10 -11.15
C VAL A 23 12.36 3.00 -9.94
N ALA A 24 11.14 3.54 -9.84
CA ALA A 24 10.72 4.33 -8.70
C ALA A 24 10.81 3.53 -7.38
N VAL A 25 10.29 2.30 -7.36
CA VAL A 25 10.37 1.42 -6.18
C VAL A 25 11.82 1.18 -5.76
N VAL A 26 12.71 0.87 -6.71
CA VAL A 26 14.14 0.68 -6.42
C VAL A 26 14.75 1.94 -5.83
N LEU A 27 14.44 3.12 -6.37
CA LEU A 27 14.95 4.40 -5.86
C LEU A 27 14.41 4.72 -4.45
N LEU A 28 13.12 4.49 -4.19
CA LEU A 28 12.52 4.69 -2.86
C LEU A 28 13.16 3.77 -1.82
N VAL A 29 13.41 2.50 -2.18
CA VAL A 29 14.08 1.55 -1.29
C VAL A 29 15.56 1.91 -1.10
N TRP A 30 16.25 2.31 -2.16
CA TRP A 30 17.67 2.67 -2.12
C TRP A 30 17.93 3.94 -1.31
N THR A 31 17.03 4.92 -1.38
CA THR A 31 17.06 6.14 -0.55
C THR A 31 16.66 5.88 0.90
N GLY A 32 16.06 4.73 1.21
CA GLY A 32 15.54 4.38 2.53
C GLY A 32 14.19 5.00 2.87
N ALA A 33 13.52 5.62 1.90
CA ALA A 33 12.20 6.24 2.10
C ALA A 33 11.09 5.20 2.37
N VAL A 34 11.24 3.97 1.86
CA VAL A 34 10.28 2.87 2.05
C VAL A 34 11.03 1.55 2.26
N GLN A 35 10.62 0.77 3.26
CA GLN A 35 11.16 -0.57 3.46
C GLN A 35 10.57 -1.58 2.46
N PRO A 36 11.38 -2.53 1.94
CA PRO A 36 10.91 -3.61 1.06
C PRO A 36 9.76 -4.42 1.66
N LYS A 37 9.75 -4.60 2.99
CA LYS A 37 8.69 -5.31 3.72
C LYS A 37 7.33 -4.61 3.55
N THR A 38 7.28 -3.30 3.76
CA THR A 38 6.07 -2.48 3.58
C THR A 38 5.55 -2.50 2.14
N LEU A 39 6.43 -2.60 1.14
CA LEU A 39 6.02 -2.79 -0.25
C LEU A 39 5.33 -4.15 -0.47
N ARG A 40 5.77 -5.22 0.22
CA ARG A 40 5.12 -6.54 0.11
C ARG A 40 3.73 -6.52 0.73
N ASP A 41 3.49 -5.75 1.78
CA ASP A 41 2.16 -5.62 2.38
C ASP A 41 1.21 -4.81 1.50
N LYS A 42 1.75 -3.99 0.58
CA LYS A 42 0.96 -3.21 -0.39
C LYS A 42 0.53 -3.98 -1.65
N ARG A 43 0.86 -5.28 -1.77
CA ARG A 43 0.41 -6.16 -2.87
C ARG A 43 -1.08 -6.03 -3.22
N PRO A 44 -2.03 -6.13 -2.26
CA PRO A 44 -3.46 -5.98 -2.56
C PRO A 44 -3.83 -4.58 -3.08
N TYR A 45 -3.16 -3.52 -2.59
CA TYR A 45 -3.40 -2.15 -3.07
C TYR A 45 -2.96 -1.97 -4.53
N VAL A 46 -1.83 -2.58 -4.91
CA VAL A 46 -1.37 -2.56 -6.31
C VAL A 46 -2.36 -3.30 -7.22
N ILE A 47 -2.84 -4.46 -6.79
CA ILE A 47 -3.85 -5.23 -7.54
C ILE A 47 -5.10 -4.38 -7.76
N VAL A 48 -5.64 -3.74 -6.71
CA VAL A 48 -6.81 -2.86 -6.81
C VAL A 48 -6.52 -1.66 -7.72
N GLY A 49 -5.36 -1.00 -7.59
CA GLY A 49 -4.99 0.14 -8.43
C GLY A 49 -4.90 -0.23 -9.91
N VAL A 50 -4.37 -1.40 -10.23
CA VAL A 50 -4.31 -1.91 -11.60
C VAL A 50 -5.69 -2.23 -12.15
N PHE A 51 -6.60 -2.78 -11.34
CA PHE A 51 -8.00 -2.96 -11.74
C PHE A 51 -8.71 -1.63 -12.00
N VAL A 52 -8.46 -0.60 -11.18
CA VAL A 52 -9.03 0.74 -11.37
C VAL A 52 -8.51 1.39 -12.65
N ILE A 53 -7.20 1.30 -12.92
CA ILE A 53 -6.62 1.77 -14.18
C ILE A 53 -7.16 0.97 -15.37
N GLY A 54 -7.31 -0.35 -15.23
CA GLY A 54 -7.93 -1.21 -16.22
C GLY A 54 -9.36 -0.78 -16.54
N MET A 55 -10.19 -0.49 -15.53
CA MET A 55 -11.56 0.02 -15.70
C MET A 55 -11.61 1.40 -16.38
N LEU A 56 -10.55 2.20 -16.30
CA LEU A 56 -10.48 3.53 -16.90
C LEU A 56 -10.00 3.48 -18.36
N LEU A 57 -9.11 2.55 -18.70
CA LEU A 57 -8.52 2.41 -20.04
C LEU A 57 -9.34 1.49 -20.95
N THR A 58 -9.90 0.41 -20.40
CA THR A 58 -10.85 -0.49 -21.07
C THR A 58 -12.25 -0.25 -20.51
N PRO A 59 -13.33 -0.27 -21.34
CA PRO A 59 -14.68 -0.54 -20.81
C PRO A 59 -14.66 -1.85 -19.98
N PRO A 60 -15.68 -2.14 -19.12
CA PRO A 60 -15.62 -3.24 -18.14
C PRO A 60 -15.54 -4.62 -18.80
N ASP A 61 -14.33 -4.98 -19.24
CA ASP A 61 -13.97 -6.24 -19.87
C ASP A 61 -13.01 -6.96 -18.92
N ILE A 62 -13.58 -7.89 -18.17
CA ILE A 62 -12.90 -8.70 -17.14
C ILE A 62 -11.71 -9.46 -17.76
N ILE A 63 -11.82 -9.91 -19.01
CA ILE A 63 -10.77 -10.69 -19.67
C ILE A 63 -9.58 -9.78 -20.02
N SER A 64 -9.84 -8.63 -20.63
CA SER A 64 -8.80 -7.65 -20.94
C SER A 64 -8.17 -7.05 -19.67
N GLN A 65 -8.97 -6.82 -18.62
CA GLN A 65 -8.49 -6.36 -17.30
C GLN A 65 -7.55 -7.37 -16.66
N THR A 66 -7.88 -8.66 -16.71
CA THR A 66 -7.02 -9.71 -16.12
C THR A 66 -5.73 -9.89 -16.93
N MET A 67 -5.81 -9.84 -18.27
CA MET A 67 -4.63 -9.89 -19.14
C MET A 67 -3.68 -8.69 -18.97
N LEU A 68 -4.21 -7.52 -18.57
CA LEU A 68 -3.44 -6.31 -18.24
C LEU A 68 -2.91 -6.38 -16.80
N ALA A 69 -3.68 -6.97 -15.88
CA ALA A 69 -3.30 -7.08 -14.49
C ALA A 69 -2.04 -7.93 -14.26
N VAL A 70 -1.90 -9.03 -15.01
CA VAL A 70 -0.73 -9.92 -14.92
C VAL A 70 0.59 -9.19 -15.20
N PRO A 71 0.79 -8.49 -16.34
CA PRO A 71 2.04 -7.79 -16.61
C PRO A 71 2.29 -6.62 -15.66
N MET A 72 1.25 -5.92 -15.20
CA MET A 72 1.39 -4.85 -14.21
C MET A 72 1.83 -5.38 -12.84
N TRP A 73 1.24 -6.48 -12.40
CA TRP A 73 1.63 -7.16 -11.17
C TRP A 73 3.07 -7.68 -11.25
N LEU A 74 3.45 -8.23 -12.40
CA LEU A 74 4.83 -8.67 -12.65
C LEU A 74 5.83 -7.52 -12.54
N LEU A 75 5.53 -6.36 -13.13
CA LEU A 75 6.38 -5.16 -13.02
C LEU A 75 6.58 -4.74 -11.58
N PHE A 76 5.50 -4.73 -10.78
CA PHE A 76 5.59 -4.42 -9.36
C PHE A 76 6.48 -5.41 -8.62
N GLU A 77 6.29 -6.71 -8.82
CA GLU A 77 7.10 -7.75 -8.15
C GLU A 77 8.58 -7.64 -8.53
N ILE A 78 8.89 -7.34 -9.80
CA ILE A 78 10.26 -7.08 -10.25
C ILE A 78 10.85 -5.85 -9.54
N GLY A 79 10.08 -4.77 -9.42
CA GLY A 79 10.50 -3.57 -8.69
C GLY A 79 10.84 -3.85 -7.23
N VAL A 80 9.98 -4.58 -6.53
CA VAL A 80 10.20 -4.97 -5.13
C VAL A 80 11.40 -5.91 -5.01
N PHE A 81 11.52 -6.90 -5.90
CA PHE A 81 12.64 -7.84 -5.91
C PHE A 81 13.99 -7.15 -6.14
N MET A 82 14.06 -6.23 -7.11
CA MET A 82 15.25 -5.41 -7.31
C MET A 82 15.51 -4.50 -6.11
N GLY A 83 14.48 -3.86 -5.56
CA GLY A 83 14.60 -3.03 -4.36
C GLY A 83 15.22 -3.80 -3.19
N GLU A 84 14.72 -5.00 -2.89
CA GLU A 84 15.26 -5.86 -1.84
C GLU A 84 16.71 -6.27 -2.11
N ARG A 85 17.06 -6.55 -3.36
CA ARG A 85 18.42 -6.98 -3.74
C ARG A 85 19.45 -5.85 -3.68
N PHE A 86 19.03 -4.63 -4.01
CA PHE A 86 19.87 -3.42 -4.05
C PHE A 86 19.81 -2.60 -2.76
N ALA A 87 18.86 -2.88 -1.86
CA ALA A 87 18.81 -2.26 -0.54
C ALA A 87 20.12 -2.54 0.22
N PRO A 88 20.90 -1.51 0.57
CA PRO A 88 21.97 -1.70 1.52
C PRO A 88 21.35 -2.15 2.84
N LYS A 89 21.92 -3.22 3.42
CA LYS A 89 21.51 -3.79 4.70
C LYS A 89 21.70 -2.72 5.79
N ARG A 90 20.67 -1.90 6.02
CA ARG A 90 20.60 -0.94 7.10
C ARG A 90 19.65 -1.50 8.12
N ASP A 91 20.15 -1.60 9.34
CA ASP A 91 19.41 -2.03 10.49
C ASP A 91 18.16 -1.14 10.65
N GLU A 92 17.08 -1.80 11.05
CA GLU A 92 15.71 -1.33 11.07
C GLU A 92 15.57 -0.12 12.01
N GLU A 93 15.56 1.11 11.49
CA GLU A 93 15.14 2.29 12.25
C GLU A 93 14.45 3.30 11.32
N ASP A 94 13.15 3.51 11.59
CA ASP A 94 12.27 4.60 11.17
C ASP A 94 11.90 4.79 9.68
N SER A 95 10.71 4.30 9.33
CA SER A 95 9.70 5.11 8.61
C SER A 95 8.33 4.46 8.77
N ASN A 96 7.82 4.57 9.99
CA ASN A 96 6.41 4.37 10.31
C ASN A 96 5.62 5.58 9.77
N ASP A 97 5.34 5.61 8.46
CA ASP A 97 4.29 6.47 7.92
C ASP A 97 3.61 5.84 6.69
N SER A 98 2.54 5.11 6.96
CA SER A 98 1.46 4.81 6.03
C SER A 98 0.23 4.66 6.90
N GLY A 99 -0.46 5.77 7.12
CA GLY A 99 -1.63 5.87 7.97
C GLY A 99 -2.64 4.72 7.78
N HIS A 100 -2.85 3.98 8.86
CA HIS A 100 -4.13 3.69 9.48
C HIS A 100 -3.77 3.00 10.80
N GLY A 101 -3.84 3.74 11.91
CA GLY A 101 -3.78 3.12 13.23
C GLY A 101 -4.93 2.13 13.32
N GLU A 102 -4.62 0.85 13.39
CA GLU A 102 -5.57 -0.18 13.79
C GLU A 102 -6.02 0.20 15.20
N TYR A 103 -7.27 0.65 15.33
CA TYR A 103 -7.86 0.89 16.64
C TYR A 103 -8.02 -0.46 17.31
N GLU A 104 -7.12 -0.77 18.23
CA GLU A 104 -7.25 -1.90 19.13
C GLU A 104 -8.07 -1.40 20.34
N PRO A 105 -9.35 -1.81 20.48
CA PRO A 105 -10.13 -1.44 21.65
C PRO A 105 -9.42 -1.97 22.91
N PRO A 106 -9.36 -1.20 24.00
CA PRO A 106 -8.78 -1.66 25.25
C PRO A 106 -9.43 -2.96 25.69
N THR A 107 -8.63 -3.86 26.25
CA THR A 107 -9.13 -5.13 26.78
C THR A 107 -10.05 -4.90 27.97
N ASP A 108 -10.94 -5.85 28.28
CA ASP A 108 -11.90 -5.71 29.37
C ASP A 108 -11.21 -5.41 30.72
N GLU A 109 -10.02 -5.98 30.95
CA GLU A 109 -9.20 -5.73 32.15
C GLU A 109 -8.63 -4.31 32.21
N GLU A 110 -8.21 -3.75 31.07
CA GLU A 110 -7.71 -2.37 30.99
C GLU A 110 -8.85 -1.36 31.16
N MET A 111 -10.04 -1.68 30.65
CA MET A 111 -11.24 -0.88 30.84
C MET A 111 -11.68 -0.85 32.32
N GLU A 112 -11.68 -2.00 33.00
CA GLU A 112 -11.93 -2.08 34.45
C GLU A 112 -10.89 -1.29 35.27
N ALA A 113 -9.60 -1.42 34.94
CA ALA A 113 -8.54 -0.70 35.64
C ALA A 113 -8.62 0.83 35.46
N GLU A 114 -9.09 1.30 34.29
CA GLU A 114 -9.31 2.72 34.03
C GLU A 114 -10.56 3.24 34.78
N LEU A 115 -11.63 2.44 34.86
CA LEU A 115 -12.84 2.73 35.65
C LEU A 115 -12.53 2.84 37.16
N ASP A 116 -11.79 1.88 37.71
CA ASP A 116 -11.35 1.90 39.11
C ASP A 116 -10.49 3.12 39.43
N ARG A 117 -9.65 3.56 38.48
CA ARG A 117 -8.83 4.77 38.63
C ARG A 117 -9.70 6.02 38.67
N ILE A 118 -10.71 6.11 37.82
CA ILE A 118 -11.62 7.26 37.77
C ILE A 118 -12.51 7.30 39.03
N GLU A 119 -13.03 6.16 39.50
CA GLU A 119 -13.79 6.09 40.76
C GLU A 119 -12.93 6.49 41.97
N ALA A 120 -11.65 6.09 42.01
CA ALA A 120 -10.71 6.50 43.04
C ALA A 120 -10.38 8.00 43.02
N GLU A 121 -10.41 8.64 41.84
CA GLU A 121 -10.25 10.09 41.70
C GLU A 121 -11.54 10.86 42.05
N GLU A 122 -12.73 10.30 41.78
CA GLU A 122 -14.01 10.94 42.06
C GLU A 122 -14.36 10.95 43.56
N ASP A 123 -14.02 9.89 44.31
CA ASP A 123 -14.27 9.81 45.76
C ASP A 123 -13.31 10.72 46.58
N GLY A 124 -12.29 11.30 45.92
CA GLY A 124 -11.38 12.29 46.49
C GLY A 124 -11.94 13.73 46.52
N HIS A 125 -13.12 14.00 45.95
CA HIS A 125 -13.68 15.36 45.85
C HIS A 125 -15.10 15.54 46.43
N ARG A 126 -15.45 14.84 47.51
CA ARG A 126 -16.53 15.34 48.41
C ARG A 126 -15.93 16.20 49.52
N PRO A 127 -15.84 17.54 49.37
CA PRO A 127 -15.85 18.39 50.55
C PRO A 127 -17.23 18.29 51.22
N GLU A 128 -17.17 18.31 52.55
CA GLU A 128 -18.25 18.11 53.51
C GLU A 128 -19.39 19.14 53.40
#